data_AF-A0A7S2H443-F1
#
_entry.id   AF-A0A7S2H443-F1
#
_cell.length_a   1.000
_cell.length_b   1.000
_cell.length_c   1.000
_cell.angle_alpha   90.00
_cell.angle_beta   90.00
_cell.angle_gamma   90.00
#
_symmetry.space_group_name_H-M   'P 1'
#
loop_
_entity.id
_entity.type
_entity.pdbx_description
1 polymer ?
#
loop_
_entity_poly.entity_id
_entity_poly.type
_entity_poly.pdbx_seq_one_letter_code
_entity_poly.pdbx_strand_id
1 'polypeptide(L)'
;MDATAVTNQAFRTFRKATKFQTEAERFGWSFVLELHATEEARASANESVRDASHWLVVRGASWRQPRGPGSGIRDRLQYPAVHVSFNDAHAYCKWAGKRLPTETEWEYAARLPHVGLMNVPKPYSWGDERPQNDSVWRLNLWQGAFPHSDAALDGHAGLAPADAFAPSKHGLYNMLGNTWEWTSTYLAKSSGQRVLRGGSYLDSPDGAFNHMVTTSTRMGNTADSSADNMGFRCAKSLPGKPSRKPRGYSYDNVKKKRLPPGAGDPLKDGGKGAEELVQAIAAEKGAAGLQEWMDKQGLGTTVMTAADAQKKREEAKEVREAQWMEAVAEQREAESFDDLSDTQAFREVSKEEL
;
A
#
# COMPACT_ATOMS: atom_id res chain seq x y z
N MET A 1 2.82 7.89 -21.26
CA MET A 1 3.01 7.13 -20.01
C MET A 1 3.53 5.76 -20.41
N ASP A 2 4.32 5.10 -19.57
CA ASP A 2 4.70 3.70 -19.80
C ASP A 2 3.47 2.80 -19.72
N ALA A 3 3.41 1.79 -20.59
CA ALA A 3 2.29 0.86 -20.71
C ALA A 3 2.09 0.02 -19.43
N THR A 4 3.19 -0.37 -18.81
CA THR A 4 3.23 -1.19 -17.58
C THR A 4 4.02 -0.46 -16.49
N ALA A 5 3.95 -0.97 -15.26
CA ALA A 5 4.98 -0.70 -14.26
C ALA A 5 6.37 -1.11 -14.76
N VAL A 6 7.42 -0.51 -14.21
CA VAL A 6 8.81 -0.88 -14.52
C VAL A 6 9.06 -2.30 -14.01
N THR A 7 9.49 -3.19 -14.90
CA THR A 7 9.73 -4.60 -14.57
C THR A 7 11.10 -4.83 -13.95
N ASN A 8 11.25 -5.96 -13.26
CA ASN A 8 12.53 -6.46 -12.76
C ASN A 8 13.61 -6.54 -13.86
N GLN A 9 13.25 -6.93 -15.09
CA GLN A 9 14.19 -6.95 -16.22
C GLN A 9 14.70 -5.56 -16.57
N ALA A 10 13.79 -4.58 -16.63
CA ALA A 10 14.13 -3.21 -16.98
C ALA A 10 14.98 -2.57 -15.86
N PHE A 11 14.59 -2.76 -14.60
CA PHE A 11 15.35 -2.27 -13.44
C PHE A 11 16.73 -2.94 -13.32
N ARG A 12 16.84 -4.24 -13.62
CA ARG A 12 18.13 -4.94 -13.71
C ARG A 12 19.04 -4.34 -14.77
N THR A 13 18.48 -3.89 -15.90
CA THR A 13 19.25 -3.24 -16.97
C THR A 13 19.81 -1.90 -16.49
N PHE A 14 18.99 -1.09 -15.83
CA PHE A 14 19.42 0.13 -15.16
C PHE A 14 20.57 -0.14 -14.18
N ARG A 15 20.39 -1.07 -13.24
CA ARG A 15 21.43 -1.40 -12.25
C ARG A 15 22.73 -1.90 -12.88
N LYS A 16 22.65 -2.66 -13.97
CA LYS A 16 23.85 -3.14 -14.68
C LYS A 16 24.63 -1.98 -15.30
N ALA A 17 23.92 -1.02 -15.90
CA ALA A 17 24.49 0.13 -16.58
C ALA A 17 25.09 1.16 -15.62
N THR A 18 24.44 1.40 -14.48
CA THR A 18 24.80 2.52 -13.57
C THR A 18 25.52 2.09 -12.31
N LYS A 19 25.50 0.79 -11.99
CA LYS A 19 25.92 0.26 -10.68
C LYS A 19 25.15 0.85 -9.48
N PHE A 20 23.97 1.42 -9.74
CA PHE A 20 23.11 2.01 -8.73
C PHE A 20 22.77 1.02 -7.61
N GLN A 21 22.73 1.51 -6.37
CA GLN A 21 22.27 0.79 -5.19
C GLN A 21 20.99 1.47 -4.68
N THR A 22 19.94 0.69 -4.48
CA THR A 22 18.66 1.20 -3.97
C THR A 22 18.76 1.65 -2.52
N GLU A 23 17.76 2.38 -2.03
CA GLU A 23 17.70 2.75 -0.61
C GLU A 23 17.56 1.53 0.29
N ALA A 24 16.76 0.54 -0.10
CA ALA A 24 16.69 -0.75 0.58
C ALA A 24 18.07 -1.44 0.68
N GLU A 25 18.86 -1.44 -0.40
CA GLU A 25 20.22 -2.00 -0.41
C GLU A 25 21.18 -1.20 0.51
N ARG A 26 21.02 0.13 0.59
CA ARG A 26 21.85 1.01 1.44
C ARG A 26 21.47 0.93 2.92
N PHE A 27 20.18 0.87 3.24
CA PHE A 27 19.69 0.67 4.60
C PHE A 27 19.91 -0.78 5.07
N GLY A 28 19.99 -1.73 4.14
CA GLY A 28 20.20 -3.14 4.40
C GLY A 28 18.93 -3.91 4.78
N TRP A 29 17.76 -3.31 4.60
CA TRP A 29 16.46 -3.90 4.90
C TRP A 29 15.34 -3.22 4.10
N SER A 30 14.18 -3.88 4.04
CA SER A 30 12.93 -3.34 3.51
C SER A 30 11.73 -4.08 4.12
N PHE A 31 10.52 -3.57 3.90
CA PHE A 31 9.30 -4.19 4.42
C PHE A 31 8.81 -5.33 3.51
N VAL A 32 8.53 -6.48 4.09
CA VAL A 32 7.98 -7.67 3.42
C VAL A 32 6.74 -8.13 4.18
N LEU A 33 5.67 -8.49 3.47
CA LEU A 33 4.51 -9.12 4.10
C LEU A 33 4.93 -10.47 4.69
N GLU A 34 4.58 -10.74 5.95
CA GLU A 34 4.92 -11.97 6.65
C GLU A 34 4.59 -13.23 5.85
N LEU A 35 3.40 -13.31 5.25
CA LEU A 35 2.97 -14.44 4.41
C LEU A 35 3.92 -14.70 3.22
N HIS A 36 4.62 -13.66 2.74
CA HIS A 36 5.51 -13.72 1.60
C HIS A 36 6.98 -13.90 1.96
N ALA A 37 7.36 -13.63 3.21
CA ALA A 37 8.73 -13.73 3.66
C ALA A 37 9.24 -15.19 3.61
N THR A 38 10.50 -15.37 3.21
CA THR A 38 11.16 -16.68 3.31
C THR A 38 11.17 -17.15 4.77
N GLU A 39 11.32 -18.45 4.99
CA GLU A 39 11.42 -19.00 6.34
C GLU A 39 12.59 -18.37 7.12
N GLU A 40 13.74 -18.19 6.46
CA GLU A 40 14.90 -17.48 7.01
C GLU A 40 14.57 -16.02 7.36
N ALA A 41 13.85 -15.31 6.49
CA ALA A 41 13.44 -13.94 6.74
C ALA A 41 12.47 -13.83 7.93
N ARG A 42 11.50 -14.75 8.05
CA ARG A 42 10.57 -14.80 9.19
C ARG A 42 11.30 -15.11 10.49
N ALA A 43 12.21 -16.08 10.48
CA ALA A 43 12.97 -16.46 11.66
C ALA A 43 13.94 -15.37 12.15
N SER A 44 14.37 -14.45 11.27
CA SER A 44 15.31 -13.37 11.59
C SER A 44 14.66 -11.99 11.77
N ALA A 45 13.37 -11.84 11.46
CA ALA A 45 12.65 -10.60 11.65
C ALA A 45 12.25 -10.44 13.13
N ASN A 46 12.93 -9.54 13.84
CA ASN A 46 12.65 -9.23 15.24
C ASN A 46 11.79 -7.97 15.41
N GLU A 47 11.47 -7.28 14.31
CA GLU A 47 10.75 -6.01 14.30
C GLU A 47 9.60 -6.07 13.28
N SER A 48 8.44 -5.58 13.69
CA SER A 48 7.26 -5.41 12.84
C SER A 48 6.67 -4.02 13.00
N VAL A 49 5.86 -3.57 12.05
CA VAL A 49 5.15 -2.29 12.17
C VAL A 49 4.09 -2.40 13.27
N ARG A 50 4.12 -1.48 14.25
CA ARG A 50 3.28 -1.54 15.47
C ARG A 50 1.78 -1.65 15.20
N ASP A 51 1.28 -0.94 14.19
CA ASP A 51 -0.15 -0.91 13.84
C ASP A 51 -0.46 -1.77 12.59
N ALA A 52 0.54 -2.53 12.10
CA ALA A 52 0.42 -3.43 10.96
C ALA A 52 1.44 -4.58 11.09
N SER A 53 1.26 -5.43 12.11
CA SER A 53 2.26 -6.42 12.53
C SER A 53 2.62 -7.45 11.46
N HIS A 54 1.78 -7.61 10.44
CA HIS A 54 2.04 -8.45 9.27
C HIS A 54 3.13 -7.88 8.33
N TRP A 55 3.61 -6.67 8.55
CA TRP A 55 4.79 -6.12 7.87
C TRP A 55 6.05 -6.36 8.69
N LEU A 56 6.93 -7.20 8.15
CA LEU A 56 8.21 -7.52 8.74
C LEU A 56 9.30 -6.58 8.24
N VAL A 57 10.18 -6.15 9.15
CA VAL A 57 11.46 -5.50 8.80
C VAL A 57 12.46 -6.60 8.45
N VAL A 58 12.65 -6.86 7.15
CA VAL A 58 13.50 -7.97 6.69
C VAL A 58 14.86 -7.47 6.24
N ARG A 59 15.92 -7.86 6.95
CA ARG A 59 17.31 -7.59 6.55
C ARG A 59 17.63 -8.31 5.24
N GLY A 60 18.26 -7.60 4.31
CA GLY A 60 18.57 -8.10 2.96
C GLY A 60 17.41 -8.06 1.97
N ALA A 61 16.18 -7.76 2.40
CA ALA A 61 15.07 -7.55 1.47
C ALA A 61 15.35 -6.34 0.58
N SER A 62 15.20 -6.54 -0.73
CA SER A 62 15.51 -5.55 -1.77
C SER A 62 14.87 -5.98 -3.09
N TRP A 63 14.97 -5.14 -4.13
CA TRP A 63 14.43 -5.46 -5.45
C TRP A 63 14.96 -6.80 -6.05
N ARG A 64 16.15 -7.27 -5.64
CA ARG A 64 16.71 -8.55 -6.09
C ARG A 64 16.26 -9.74 -5.27
N GLN A 65 15.90 -9.51 -4.02
CA GLN A 65 15.50 -10.50 -3.03
C GLN A 65 14.21 -10.03 -2.35
N PRO A 66 13.09 -9.97 -3.10
CA PRO A 66 11.89 -9.28 -2.66
C PRO A 66 11.15 -9.97 -1.50
N ARG A 67 11.54 -11.20 -1.14
CA ARG A 67 10.99 -11.93 -0.01
C ARG A 67 12.01 -12.12 1.12
N GLY A 68 13.14 -11.42 1.04
CA GLY A 68 14.29 -11.58 1.93
C GLY A 68 15.35 -12.57 1.42
N PRO A 69 16.40 -12.84 2.21
CA PRO A 69 17.47 -13.78 1.88
C PRO A 69 16.94 -15.13 1.39
N GLY A 70 17.64 -15.72 0.42
CA GLY A 70 17.23 -16.95 -0.27
C GLY A 70 16.20 -16.75 -1.40
N SER A 71 15.52 -15.59 -1.46
CA SER A 71 14.62 -15.26 -2.57
C SER A 71 15.34 -14.66 -3.78
N GLY A 72 14.62 -14.50 -4.89
CA GLY A 72 15.17 -13.98 -6.14
C GLY A 72 14.11 -13.51 -7.14
N ILE A 73 14.59 -13.00 -8.27
CA ILE A 73 13.75 -12.51 -9.39
C ILE A 73 13.93 -13.29 -10.69
N ARG A 74 14.60 -14.46 -10.67
CA ARG A 74 14.99 -15.18 -11.89
C ARG A 74 13.78 -15.63 -12.72
N ASP A 75 12.74 -16.07 -12.04
CA ASP A 75 11.43 -16.48 -12.55
C ASP A 75 10.43 -15.32 -12.64
N ARG A 76 10.82 -14.12 -12.20
CA ARG A 76 9.93 -12.95 -12.05
C ARG A 76 10.41 -11.71 -12.81
N LEU A 77 11.10 -11.91 -13.93
CA LEU A 77 11.68 -10.82 -14.71
C LEU A 77 10.65 -9.86 -15.30
N GLN A 78 9.44 -10.34 -15.61
CA GLN A 78 8.33 -9.51 -16.13
C GLN A 78 7.43 -8.93 -15.02
N TYR A 79 7.71 -9.24 -13.75
CA TYR A 79 6.95 -8.69 -12.64
C TYR A 79 7.44 -7.26 -12.34
N PRO A 80 6.59 -6.40 -11.76
CA PRO A 80 7.00 -5.08 -11.29
C PRO A 80 8.23 -5.17 -10.37
N ALA A 81 9.16 -4.24 -10.54
CA ALA A 81 10.25 -4.05 -9.58
C ALA A 81 9.68 -3.40 -8.31
N VAL A 82 9.88 -4.06 -7.17
CA VAL A 82 9.43 -3.62 -5.84
C VAL A 82 10.61 -3.40 -4.89
N HIS A 83 10.37 -2.96 -3.65
CA HIS A 83 11.39 -2.42 -2.74
C HIS A 83 12.19 -1.28 -3.37
N VAL A 84 11.50 -0.44 -4.14
CA VAL A 84 12.03 0.75 -4.78
C VAL A 84 11.43 1.98 -4.12
N SER A 85 12.29 2.85 -3.59
CA SER A 85 11.83 4.11 -3.02
C SER A 85 11.46 5.12 -4.10
N PHE A 86 10.90 6.26 -3.70
CA PHE A 86 10.68 7.37 -4.63
C PHE A 86 12.00 7.83 -5.25
N ASN A 87 13.08 7.88 -4.46
CA ASN A 87 14.39 8.32 -4.93
C ASN A 87 14.96 7.34 -5.96
N ASP A 88 14.80 6.04 -5.73
CA ASP A 88 15.21 4.98 -6.67
C ASP A 88 14.43 5.08 -7.98
N ALA A 89 13.10 5.22 -7.88
CA ALA A 89 12.20 5.37 -9.02
C ALA A 89 12.52 6.62 -9.84
N HIS A 90 12.79 7.74 -9.17
CA HIS A 90 13.21 8.99 -9.81
C HIS A 90 14.56 8.84 -10.53
N ALA A 91 15.55 8.18 -9.91
CA ALA A 91 16.85 7.91 -10.52
C ALA A 91 16.73 7.04 -11.77
N TYR A 92 15.92 5.98 -11.72
CA TYR A 92 15.63 5.13 -12.87
C TYR A 92 14.98 5.92 -14.01
N CYS A 93 13.90 6.67 -13.73
CA CYS A 93 13.20 7.40 -14.79
C CYS A 93 14.11 8.45 -15.43
N LYS A 94 14.96 9.13 -14.64
CA LYS A 94 15.96 10.07 -15.17
C LYS A 94 16.95 9.37 -16.10
N TRP A 95 17.50 8.22 -15.70
CA TRP A 95 18.41 7.43 -16.54
C TRP A 95 17.73 6.99 -17.85
N ALA A 96 16.45 6.62 -17.80
CA ALA A 96 15.67 6.23 -18.97
C ALA A 96 15.28 7.42 -19.89
N GLY A 97 15.71 8.66 -19.59
CA GLY A 97 15.32 9.85 -20.33
C GLY A 97 13.83 10.20 -20.17
N LYS A 98 13.27 9.87 -19.00
CA LYS A 98 11.87 10.04 -18.59
C LYS A 98 11.81 10.77 -17.24
N ARG A 99 10.63 10.77 -16.61
CA ARG A 99 10.36 11.27 -15.25
C ARG A 99 9.26 10.44 -14.61
N LEU A 100 9.05 10.57 -13.31
CA LEU A 100 7.81 10.08 -12.70
C LEU A 100 6.60 10.91 -13.21
N PRO A 101 5.41 10.28 -13.33
CA PRO A 101 4.20 11.03 -13.59
C PRO A 101 3.84 11.89 -12.39
N THR A 102 3.19 13.03 -12.63
CA THR A 102 2.43 13.70 -11.58
C THR A 102 1.22 12.86 -11.20
N GLU A 103 0.71 13.03 -9.99
CA GLU A 103 -0.54 12.42 -9.54
C GLU A 103 -1.68 12.65 -10.54
N THR A 104 -1.83 13.89 -11.04
CA THR A 104 -2.89 14.24 -12.00
C THR A 104 -2.72 13.53 -13.34
N GLU A 105 -1.49 13.42 -13.85
CA GLU A 105 -1.24 12.66 -15.09
C GLU A 105 -1.53 11.17 -14.92
N TRP A 106 -1.18 10.62 -13.76
CA TRP A 106 -1.43 9.23 -13.43
C TRP A 106 -2.93 8.95 -13.37
N GLU A 107 -3.68 9.78 -12.65
CA GLU A 107 -5.14 9.65 -12.53
C GLU A 107 -5.83 9.84 -13.88
N TYR A 108 -5.41 10.85 -14.64
CA TYR A 108 -5.92 11.08 -15.99
C TYR A 108 -5.71 9.85 -16.87
N ALA A 109 -4.51 9.27 -16.86
CA ALA A 109 -4.17 8.05 -17.59
C ALA A 109 -5.05 6.85 -17.17
N ALA A 110 -5.27 6.66 -15.87
CA ALA A 110 -6.12 5.60 -15.34
C ALA A 110 -7.60 5.77 -15.71
N ARG A 111 -8.07 7.02 -15.88
CA ARG A 111 -9.45 7.38 -16.23
C ARG A 111 -9.72 7.55 -17.72
N LEU A 112 -8.70 7.53 -18.58
CA LEU A 112 -8.79 7.88 -20.01
C LEU A 112 -9.99 7.29 -20.77
N PRO A 113 -10.48 6.05 -20.52
CA PRO A 113 -11.66 5.52 -21.19
C PRO A 113 -12.96 6.32 -20.99
N HIS A 114 -13.03 7.22 -19.99
CA HIS A 114 -14.24 7.94 -19.59
C HIS A 114 -14.14 9.46 -19.75
N VAL A 115 -13.01 9.99 -20.22
CA VAL A 115 -12.81 11.43 -20.41
C VAL A 115 -13.60 11.89 -21.64
N GLY A 116 -14.78 12.48 -21.42
CA GLY A 116 -15.63 13.05 -22.49
C GLY A 116 -17.05 12.46 -22.57
N LEU A 117 -17.35 11.41 -21.81
CA LEU A 117 -18.71 10.85 -21.68
C LEU A 117 -19.32 11.36 -20.37
N MET A 118 -20.19 12.38 -20.46
CA MET A 118 -21.05 12.90 -19.38
C MET A 118 -20.47 12.85 -17.94
N ASN A 119 -19.65 13.84 -17.56
CA ASN A 119 -19.41 14.41 -16.21
C ASN A 119 -19.39 13.53 -14.93
N VAL A 120 -19.38 12.20 -14.97
CA VAL A 120 -19.33 11.34 -13.77
C VAL A 120 -18.04 10.54 -13.78
N PRO A 121 -17.07 10.85 -12.88
CA PRO A 121 -15.85 10.08 -12.76
C PRO A 121 -16.17 8.63 -12.40
N LYS A 122 -15.74 7.69 -13.25
CA LYS A 122 -15.92 6.25 -13.01
C LYS A 122 -14.87 5.74 -12.01
N PRO A 123 -15.24 4.86 -11.06
CA PRO A 123 -14.30 4.33 -10.07
C PRO A 123 -13.23 3.43 -10.71
N TYR A 124 -13.51 2.76 -11.83
CA TYR A 124 -12.56 1.87 -12.51
C TYR A 124 -12.28 2.29 -13.94
N SER A 125 -11.15 1.84 -14.51
CA SER A 125 -10.81 2.10 -15.91
C SER A 125 -11.81 1.47 -16.89
N TRP A 126 -12.56 0.44 -16.48
CA TRP A 126 -13.60 -0.22 -17.28
C TRP A 126 -15.03 0.28 -16.99
N GLY A 127 -15.27 1.06 -15.93
CA GLY A 127 -16.61 1.57 -15.60
C GLY A 127 -16.89 1.64 -14.10
N ASP A 128 -18.14 1.37 -13.72
CA ASP A 128 -18.62 1.41 -12.32
C ASP A 128 -18.58 0.05 -11.62
N GLU A 129 -18.43 -1.03 -12.39
CA GLU A 129 -18.48 -2.40 -11.87
C GLU A 129 -17.25 -2.69 -11.00
N ARG A 130 -17.51 -2.82 -9.69
CA ARG A 130 -16.53 -3.26 -8.71
C ARG A 130 -16.19 -4.74 -8.96
N PRO A 131 -14.90 -5.13 -8.87
CA PRO A 131 -14.52 -6.54 -8.87
C PRO A 131 -15.22 -7.30 -7.75
N GLN A 132 -15.95 -8.36 -8.07
CA GLN A 132 -16.61 -9.24 -7.11
C GLN A 132 -16.32 -10.72 -7.42
N ASN A 133 -16.53 -11.58 -6.42
CA ASN A 133 -16.10 -13.00 -6.34
C ASN A 133 -16.61 -13.93 -7.48
N ASP A 134 -17.39 -13.42 -8.44
CA ASP A 134 -18.00 -14.12 -9.56
C ASP A 134 -17.66 -13.52 -10.94
N SER A 135 -16.87 -12.44 -10.96
CA SER A 135 -16.50 -11.71 -12.17
C SER A 135 -15.11 -12.14 -12.69
N VAL A 136 -14.91 -12.08 -14.00
CA VAL A 136 -13.56 -12.20 -14.59
C VAL A 136 -12.70 -11.08 -13.99
N TRP A 137 -11.79 -11.43 -13.09
CA TRP A 137 -10.89 -10.47 -12.45
C TRP A 137 -10.12 -9.67 -13.50
N ARG A 138 -10.14 -8.34 -13.36
CA ARG A 138 -9.50 -7.38 -14.30
C ARG A 138 -8.27 -6.70 -13.72
N LEU A 139 -7.93 -7.01 -12.47
CA LEU A 139 -6.83 -6.46 -11.70
C LEU A 139 -6.48 -7.44 -10.59
N ASN A 140 -5.24 -7.34 -10.11
CA ASN A 140 -4.71 -8.13 -9.00
C ASN A 140 -4.94 -7.42 -7.66
N LEU A 141 -5.70 -8.05 -6.77
CA LEU A 141 -6.04 -7.62 -5.42
C LEU A 141 -5.97 -8.80 -4.46
N TRP A 142 -6.26 -8.58 -3.17
CA TRP A 142 -6.35 -9.70 -2.23
C TRP A 142 -7.76 -10.29 -2.24
N GLN A 143 -7.87 -11.61 -2.19
CA GLN A 143 -9.13 -12.31 -1.93
C GLN A 143 -8.94 -13.32 -0.80
N GLY A 144 -9.81 -13.35 0.20
CA GLY A 144 -9.68 -14.25 1.35
C GLY A 144 -9.41 -13.53 2.67
N ALA A 145 -8.94 -14.26 3.67
CA ALA A 145 -8.77 -13.75 5.03
C ALA A 145 -7.42 -13.02 5.16
N PHE A 146 -7.41 -11.72 4.87
CA PHE A 146 -6.22 -10.89 5.11
C PHE A 146 -5.85 -10.84 6.61
N PRO A 147 -4.55 -10.88 6.99
CA PRO A 147 -3.35 -11.08 6.17
C PRO A 147 -2.91 -12.56 6.05
N HIS A 148 -3.77 -13.51 6.40
CA HIS A 148 -3.42 -14.90 6.66
C HIS A 148 -3.51 -15.81 5.42
N SER A 149 -4.50 -15.58 4.55
CA SER A 149 -4.69 -16.38 3.33
C SER A 149 -5.13 -15.54 2.15
N ASP A 150 -4.39 -15.68 1.05
CA ASP A 150 -4.70 -15.14 -0.26
C ASP A 150 -5.18 -16.30 -1.15
N ALA A 151 -6.47 -16.29 -1.48
CA ALA A 151 -7.16 -17.29 -2.27
C ALA A 151 -6.80 -17.21 -3.76
N ALA A 152 -6.14 -16.13 -4.20
CA ALA A 152 -5.71 -15.94 -5.59
C ALA A 152 -6.83 -16.21 -6.61
N LEU A 153 -8.05 -15.73 -6.33
CA LEU A 153 -9.20 -15.88 -7.24
C LEU A 153 -8.97 -15.14 -8.56
N ASP A 154 -8.12 -14.10 -8.54
CA ASP A 154 -7.64 -13.39 -9.73
C ASP A 154 -6.48 -14.09 -10.47
N GLY A 155 -6.02 -15.24 -9.98
CA GLY A 155 -4.92 -16.02 -10.53
C GLY A 155 -3.54 -15.72 -9.93
N HIS A 156 -3.43 -14.80 -8.97
CA HIS A 156 -2.15 -14.35 -8.43
C HIS A 156 -2.13 -14.22 -6.89
N ALA A 157 -1.45 -15.15 -6.21
CA ALA A 157 -1.07 -14.97 -4.82
C ALA A 157 0.18 -14.07 -4.73
N GLY A 158 -0.04 -12.78 -4.43
CA GLY A 158 0.98 -11.74 -4.49
C GLY A 158 1.06 -11.03 -5.85
N LEU A 159 2.25 -10.51 -6.22
CA LEU A 159 2.42 -9.78 -7.47
C LEU A 159 2.00 -10.60 -8.71
N ALA A 160 1.53 -9.91 -9.74
CA ALA A 160 1.30 -10.44 -11.08
C ALA A 160 2.35 -9.87 -12.08
N PRO A 161 2.58 -10.51 -13.24
CA PRO A 161 3.32 -9.90 -14.34
C PRO A 161 2.82 -8.48 -14.66
N ALA A 162 3.71 -7.57 -15.05
CA ALA A 162 3.36 -6.16 -15.22
C ALA A 162 2.35 -5.90 -16.35
N ASP A 163 2.22 -6.85 -17.28
CA ASP A 163 1.27 -6.90 -18.40
C ASP A 163 0.13 -7.92 -18.18
N ALA A 164 -0.05 -8.41 -16.96
CA ALA A 164 -1.22 -9.23 -16.62
C ALA A 164 -2.53 -8.45 -16.81
N PHE A 165 -3.62 -9.18 -17.00
CA PHE A 165 -4.97 -8.68 -17.29
C PHE A 165 -5.08 -7.89 -18.61
N ALA A 166 -6.32 -7.61 -19.02
CA ALA A 166 -6.56 -6.83 -20.23
C ALA A 166 -6.13 -5.37 -20.03
N PRO A 167 -5.42 -4.76 -20.99
CA PRO A 167 -5.09 -3.35 -20.90
C PRO A 167 -6.35 -2.48 -21.06
N SER A 168 -6.26 -1.24 -20.59
CA SER A 168 -7.21 -0.20 -21.00
C SER A 168 -7.18 0.01 -22.53
N LYS A 169 -8.20 0.69 -23.07
CA LYS A 169 -8.26 1.07 -24.50
C LYS A 169 -7.03 1.86 -25.00
N HIS A 170 -6.20 2.37 -24.10
CA HIS A 170 -4.99 3.13 -24.39
C HIS A 170 -3.70 2.31 -24.19
N GLY A 171 -3.80 0.99 -24.00
CA GLY A 171 -2.65 0.11 -23.84
C GLY A 171 -1.98 0.20 -22.46
N LEU A 172 -2.67 0.73 -21.45
CA LEU A 172 -2.16 0.79 -20.07
C LEU A 172 -2.64 -0.42 -19.28
N TYR A 173 -1.70 -1.16 -18.71
CA TYR A 173 -1.90 -2.34 -17.87
C TYR A 173 -1.75 -1.97 -16.40
N ASN A 174 -2.50 -2.69 -15.54
CA ASN A 174 -2.32 -2.69 -14.08
C ASN A 174 -2.16 -1.28 -13.49
N MET A 175 -2.97 -0.33 -13.95
CA MET A 175 -3.04 0.98 -13.31
C MET A 175 -3.72 0.87 -11.94
N LEU A 176 -4.58 -0.12 -11.72
CA LEU A 176 -5.22 -0.40 -10.44
C LEU A 176 -4.76 -1.78 -9.97
N GLY A 177 -4.47 -1.91 -8.67
CA GLY A 177 -3.97 -3.15 -8.08
C GLY A 177 -2.52 -3.47 -8.48
N ASN A 178 -2.10 -4.72 -8.25
CA ASN A 178 -0.73 -5.22 -8.43
C ASN A 178 0.30 -4.48 -7.55
N THR A 179 0.69 -3.24 -7.86
CA THR A 179 1.61 -2.44 -7.04
C THR A 179 1.13 -1.01 -6.87
N TRP A 180 1.33 -0.45 -5.68
CA TRP A 180 1.32 0.99 -5.51
C TRP A 180 2.36 1.64 -6.41
N GLU A 181 2.03 2.75 -7.06
CA GLU A 181 2.96 3.42 -7.98
C GLU A 181 3.34 4.83 -7.51
N TRP A 182 4.64 5.07 -7.39
CA TRP A 182 5.18 6.39 -7.06
C TRP A 182 4.82 7.45 -8.10
N THR A 183 4.46 8.64 -7.61
CA THR A 183 4.29 9.84 -8.42
C THR A 183 5.24 10.96 -7.96
N SER A 184 5.45 11.97 -8.81
CA SER A 184 6.27 13.15 -8.46
C SER A 184 5.58 14.11 -7.49
N THR A 185 4.30 13.91 -7.18
CA THR A 185 3.50 14.83 -6.38
C THR A 185 3.78 14.63 -4.89
N TYR A 186 3.95 15.74 -4.16
CA TYR A 186 3.98 15.70 -2.70
C TYR A 186 2.57 15.49 -2.15
N LEU A 187 2.40 14.57 -1.21
CA LEU A 187 1.18 14.50 -0.42
C LEU A 187 1.18 15.64 0.62
N ALA A 188 2.26 15.71 1.38
CA ALA A 188 2.49 16.73 2.38
C ALA A 188 3.97 17.14 2.30
N LYS A 189 4.24 18.36 1.82
CA LYS A 189 5.61 18.87 1.66
C LYS A 189 6.36 18.93 2.99
N SER A 190 5.66 19.20 4.10
CA SER A 190 6.23 19.31 5.44
C SER A 190 6.78 18.00 5.99
N SER A 191 6.18 16.86 5.62
CA SER A 191 6.63 15.52 6.03
C SER A 191 7.49 14.82 4.97
N GLY A 192 7.78 15.49 3.85
CA GLY A 192 8.52 14.88 2.72
C GLY A 192 7.76 13.76 2.00
N GLN A 193 6.50 13.50 2.34
CA GLN A 193 5.73 12.38 1.80
C GLN A 193 5.35 12.61 0.33
N ARG A 194 5.52 11.56 -0.47
CA ARG A 194 5.16 11.50 -1.89
C ARG A 194 3.89 10.70 -2.07
N VAL A 195 3.10 11.05 -3.08
CA VAL A 195 1.86 10.36 -3.39
C VAL A 195 2.15 9.03 -4.10
N LEU A 196 1.54 7.97 -3.59
CA LEU A 196 1.36 6.67 -4.23
C LEU A 196 -0.07 6.57 -4.77
N ARG A 197 -0.25 5.92 -5.91
CA ARG A 197 -1.55 5.72 -6.56
C ARG A 197 -1.78 4.25 -6.91
N GLY A 198 -3.05 3.89 -7.05
CA GLY A 198 -3.48 2.65 -7.71
C GLY A 198 -3.81 1.47 -6.80
N GLY A 199 -3.42 1.49 -5.52
CA GLY A 199 -3.53 0.30 -4.69
C GLY A 199 -2.53 -0.78 -5.12
N SER A 200 -2.56 -1.91 -4.44
CA SER A 200 -1.68 -3.06 -4.65
C SER A 200 -2.44 -4.37 -4.53
N TYR A 201 -1.74 -5.49 -4.77
CA TYR A 201 -2.27 -6.83 -4.54
C TYR A 201 -2.70 -7.09 -3.08
N LEU A 202 -2.33 -6.24 -2.13
CA LEU A 202 -2.74 -6.35 -0.72
C LEU A 202 -4.05 -5.63 -0.40
N ASP A 203 -4.55 -4.81 -1.31
CA ASP A 203 -5.72 -3.99 -1.09
C ASP A 203 -7.01 -4.74 -1.49
N SER A 204 -8.17 -4.28 -1.00
CA SER A 204 -9.44 -4.97 -1.16
C SER A 204 -10.35 -4.28 -2.19
N PRO A 205 -11.26 -5.02 -2.84
CA PRO A 205 -12.24 -4.42 -3.74
C PRO A 205 -13.21 -3.46 -3.03
N ASP A 206 -13.50 -3.69 -1.75
CA ASP A 206 -14.57 -3.04 -0.99
C ASP A 206 -14.09 -2.20 0.19
N GLY A 207 -12.79 -2.24 0.51
CA GLY A 207 -12.23 -1.53 1.66
C GLY A 207 -12.44 -2.25 3.00
N ALA A 208 -12.85 -3.53 3.01
CA ALA A 208 -12.98 -4.31 4.25
C ALA A 208 -11.64 -4.42 5.00
N PHE A 209 -10.53 -4.39 4.27
CA PHE A 209 -9.18 -4.29 4.80
C PHE A 209 -8.30 -3.46 3.85
N ASN A 210 -7.25 -2.84 4.40
CA ASN A 210 -6.38 -1.92 3.67
C ASN A 210 -7.19 -0.84 2.90
N HIS A 211 -6.90 -0.58 1.63
CA HIS A 211 -7.64 0.42 0.85
C HIS A 211 -8.68 -0.21 -0.07
N MET A 212 -9.81 0.47 -0.26
CA MET A 212 -10.69 0.21 -1.40
C MET A 212 -9.99 0.71 -2.68
N VAL A 213 -9.77 -0.15 -3.67
CA VAL A 213 -9.04 0.22 -4.89
C VAL A 213 -9.95 0.84 -5.94
N THR A 214 -9.66 2.08 -6.30
CA THR A 214 -10.33 2.88 -7.34
C THR A 214 -9.31 3.77 -8.05
N THR A 215 -9.71 4.38 -9.17
CA THR A 215 -8.92 5.39 -9.88
C THR A 215 -8.56 6.60 -9.01
N SER A 216 -9.29 6.89 -7.94
CA SER A 216 -9.00 7.95 -6.96
C SER A 216 -8.15 7.50 -5.78
N THR A 217 -7.92 6.20 -5.61
CA THR A 217 -7.22 5.65 -4.45
C THR A 217 -5.77 6.13 -4.42
N ARG A 218 -5.39 6.67 -3.26
CA ARG A 218 -4.11 7.33 -3.02
C ARG A 218 -3.70 7.15 -1.57
N MET A 219 -2.39 7.07 -1.34
CA MET A 219 -1.78 7.20 -0.02
C MET A 219 -0.50 8.02 -0.14
N GLY A 220 0.15 8.31 0.99
CA GLY A 220 1.48 8.91 0.96
C GLY A 220 2.45 8.13 1.83
N ASN A 221 3.70 8.14 1.40
CA ASN A 221 4.79 7.54 2.13
C ASN A 221 6.05 8.40 2.01
N THR A 222 6.99 8.28 2.95
CA THR A 222 8.25 9.03 2.89
C THR A 222 9.04 8.63 1.65
N ALA A 223 9.81 9.56 1.09
CA ALA A 223 10.47 9.37 -0.19
C ALA A 223 11.51 8.24 -0.21
N ASP A 224 11.96 7.81 0.96
CA ASP A 224 12.94 6.75 1.22
C ASP A 224 12.32 5.40 1.61
N SER A 225 11.01 5.36 1.84
CA SER A 225 10.30 4.11 2.15
C SER A 225 10.24 3.17 0.95
N SER A 226 10.24 1.87 1.23
CA SER A 226 10.14 0.81 0.23
C SER A 226 9.48 -0.44 0.82
N ALA A 227 8.71 -1.17 0.01
CA ALA A 227 8.03 -2.40 0.41
C ALA A 227 7.81 -3.33 -0.79
N ASP A 228 7.42 -4.58 -0.53
CA ASP A 228 7.19 -5.63 -1.55
C ASP A 228 5.94 -5.40 -2.44
N ASN A 229 5.15 -4.37 -2.14
CA ASN A 229 3.97 -3.96 -2.90
C ASN A 229 4.10 -2.54 -3.51
N MET A 230 5.29 -1.92 -3.44
CA MET A 230 5.56 -0.55 -3.91
C MET A 230 6.50 -0.55 -5.12
N GLY A 231 5.99 -0.08 -6.26
CA GLY A 231 6.69 0.05 -7.54
C GLY A 231 6.49 1.43 -8.17
N PHE A 232 6.65 1.52 -9.49
CA PHE A 232 6.47 2.76 -10.25
C PHE A 232 6.37 2.52 -11.76
N ARG A 233 5.88 3.53 -12.48
CA ARG A 233 6.02 3.66 -13.94
C ARG A 233 6.53 5.05 -14.30
N CYS A 234 7.11 5.20 -15.49
CA CYS A 234 7.60 6.49 -15.95
C CYS A 234 6.64 7.18 -16.93
N ALA A 235 6.81 8.50 -17.06
CA ALA A 235 6.18 9.36 -18.04
C ALA A 235 7.24 10.16 -18.79
N LYS A 236 6.92 10.62 -20.01
CA LYS A 236 7.79 11.47 -20.82
C LYS A 236 6.98 12.61 -21.40
N SER A 237 7.50 13.83 -21.30
CA SER A 237 6.92 15.00 -21.96
C SER A 237 7.16 14.91 -23.47
N LEU A 238 6.16 15.27 -24.28
CA LEU A 238 6.32 15.33 -25.74
C LEU A 238 7.14 16.58 -26.12
N PRO A 239 8.08 16.47 -27.07
CA PRO A 239 8.86 17.61 -27.54
C PRO A 239 7.95 18.67 -28.18
N GLY A 240 8.31 19.95 -28.04
CA GLY A 240 7.61 21.07 -28.70
C GLY A 240 6.26 21.48 -28.10
N LYS A 241 5.72 20.77 -27.09
CA LYS A 241 4.57 21.24 -26.33
C LYS A 241 5.03 22.13 -25.17
N PRO A 242 4.46 23.34 -24.97
CA PRO A 242 4.81 24.16 -23.83
C PRO A 242 4.56 23.36 -22.55
N SER A 243 5.51 23.46 -21.62
CA SER A 243 5.32 23.03 -20.23
C SER A 243 4.18 23.85 -19.63
N ARG A 244 2.93 23.44 -19.89
CA ARG A 244 1.82 23.85 -19.02
C ARG A 244 2.14 23.22 -17.69
N LYS A 245 2.53 24.03 -16.71
CA LYS A 245 2.45 23.59 -15.31
C LYS A 245 1.03 23.04 -15.19
N PRO A 246 0.83 21.75 -14.85
CA PRO A 246 -0.51 21.25 -14.64
C PRO A 246 -1.17 22.25 -13.70
N ARG A 247 -2.38 22.71 -14.04
CA ARG A 247 -3.27 23.31 -13.04
C ARG A 247 -3.65 22.15 -12.13
N GLY A 248 -2.67 21.64 -11.37
CA GLY A 248 -2.94 20.78 -10.25
C GLY A 248 -3.88 21.55 -9.36
N TYR A 249 -4.77 20.83 -8.70
CA TYR A 249 -5.39 21.36 -7.50
C TYR A 249 -4.25 21.95 -6.65
N SER A 250 -4.21 23.29 -6.58
CA SER A 250 -3.23 23.98 -5.77
C SER A 250 -3.71 23.82 -4.33
N TYR A 251 -3.15 22.84 -3.63
CA TYR A 251 -3.25 22.80 -2.18
C TYR A 251 -2.52 24.00 -1.53
N ASP A 252 -1.84 24.87 -2.31
CA ASP A 252 -1.30 26.14 -1.80
C ASP A 252 -2.41 27.16 -1.44
N ASN A 253 -3.68 26.85 -1.69
CA ASN A 253 -4.83 27.63 -1.18
C ASN A 253 -5.30 27.19 0.22
N VAL A 254 -4.66 26.21 0.86
CA VAL A 254 -4.74 26.15 2.32
C VAL A 254 -4.02 27.40 2.82
N LYS A 255 -4.77 28.38 3.33
CA LYS A 255 -4.21 29.56 4.02
C LYS A 255 -3.03 29.05 4.84
N LYS A 256 -1.80 29.49 4.51
CA LYS A 256 -0.61 29.13 5.28
C LYS A 256 -0.91 29.48 6.74
N LYS A 257 -1.33 28.50 7.54
CA LYS A 257 -1.43 28.70 8.98
C LYS A 257 -0.02 29.04 9.39
N ARG A 258 0.19 30.23 9.96
CA ARG A 258 1.49 30.58 10.53
C ARG A 258 1.85 29.46 11.49
N LEU A 259 3.08 28.95 11.36
CA LEU A 259 3.60 27.97 12.29
C LEU A 259 3.47 28.54 13.72
N PRO A 260 3.13 27.70 14.71
CA PRO A 260 3.08 28.14 16.09
C PRO A 260 4.40 28.81 16.48
N PRO A 261 4.37 29.92 17.24
CA PRO A 261 5.58 30.57 17.72
C PRO A 261 6.49 29.56 18.44
N GLY A 262 7.77 29.51 18.08
CA GLY A 262 8.76 28.58 18.66
C GLY A 262 8.90 27.23 17.96
N ALA A 263 8.01 26.86 17.02
CA ALA A 263 8.02 25.55 16.36
C ALA A 263 9.14 25.36 15.29
N GLY A 264 10.02 26.34 15.09
CA GLY A 264 11.01 26.32 14.01
C GLY A 264 10.40 26.39 12.61
N ASP A 265 11.23 26.36 11.57
CA ASP A 265 10.79 26.11 10.18
C ASP A 265 11.06 24.62 9.89
N PRO A 266 10.01 23.76 9.83
CA PRO A 266 10.17 22.33 9.65
C PRO A 266 10.96 21.94 8.39
N LEU A 267 11.00 22.83 7.39
CA LEU A 267 11.76 22.63 6.15
C LEU A 267 13.28 22.82 6.34
N LYS A 268 13.70 23.46 7.42
CA LYS A 268 15.12 23.78 7.71
C LYS A 268 15.72 22.90 8.79
N ASP A 269 14.95 22.52 9.80
CA ASP A 269 15.45 21.78 10.97
C ASP A 269 14.95 20.32 11.05
N GLY A 270 14.14 19.89 10.07
CA GLY A 270 13.57 18.54 10.05
C GLY A 270 12.48 18.32 11.10
N GLY A 271 11.86 19.40 11.62
CA GLY A 271 10.78 19.32 12.60
C GLY A 271 11.25 19.27 14.05
N LYS A 272 12.55 19.38 14.32
CA LYS A 272 13.11 19.36 15.68
C LYS A 272 12.56 20.46 16.58
N GLY A 273 12.39 21.69 16.07
CA GLY A 273 11.82 22.78 16.86
C GLY A 273 10.37 22.53 17.30
N ALA A 274 9.59 21.82 16.47
CA ALA A 274 8.23 21.45 16.83
C ALA A 274 8.20 20.35 17.89
N GLU A 275 9.11 19.38 17.80
CA GLU A 275 9.27 18.31 18.79
C GLU A 275 9.70 18.85 20.15
N GLU A 276 10.73 19.71 20.20
CA GLU A 276 11.20 20.35 21.42
C GLU A 276 10.12 21.21 22.09
N LEU A 277 9.32 21.94 21.29
CA LEU A 277 8.21 22.75 21.80
C LEU A 277 7.11 21.88 22.44
N VAL A 278 6.73 20.77 21.78
CA VAL A 278 5.72 19.83 22.30
C VAL A 278 6.22 19.17 23.58
N GLN A 279 7.49 18.74 23.62
CA GLN A 279 8.10 18.16 24.81
C GLN A 279 8.17 19.16 25.97
N ALA A 280 8.52 20.43 25.71
CA ALA A 280 8.56 21.47 26.73
C ALA A 280 7.17 21.75 27.32
N ILE A 281 6.13 21.86 26.49
CA ILE A 281 4.76 22.09 26.95
C ILE A 281 4.25 20.88 27.75
N ALA A 282 4.53 19.66 27.28
CA ALA A 282 4.17 18.44 27.99
C ALA A 282 4.87 18.35 29.36
N ALA A 283 6.14 18.73 29.44
CA ALA A 283 6.91 18.72 30.68
C ALA A 283 6.44 19.79 31.67
N GLU A 284 6.03 20.97 31.20
CA GLU A 284 5.59 22.08 32.05
C GLU A 284 4.12 21.93 32.49
N LYS A 285 3.23 21.51 31.58
CA LYS A 285 1.76 21.61 31.75
C LYS A 285 1.03 20.27 31.69
N GLY A 286 1.76 19.17 31.50
CA GLY A 286 1.18 17.84 31.39
C GLY A 286 0.30 17.64 30.16
N ALA A 287 -0.34 16.47 30.06
CA ALA A 287 -1.15 16.09 28.90
C ALA A 287 -2.36 17.00 28.67
N ALA A 288 -3.02 17.47 29.74
CA ALA A 288 -4.16 18.37 29.64
C ALA A 288 -3.75 19.76 29.10
N GLY A 289 -2.63 20.31 29.57
CA GLY A 289 -2.11 21.59 29.07
C GLY A 289 -1.60 21.50 27.63
N LEU A 290 -1.07 20.34 27.23
CA LEU A 290 -0.72 20.08 25.83
C LEU A 290 -1.97 20.00 24.95
N GLN A 291 -3.03 19.32 25.39
CA GLN A 291 -4.31 19.25 24.65
C GLN A 291 -4.89 20.64 24.42
N GLU A 292 -4.99 21.46 25.48
CA GLU A 292 -5.52 22.83 25.39
C GLU A 292 -4.69 23.69 24.42
N TRP A 293 -3.36 23.54 24.46
CA TRP A 293 -2.47 24.23 23.51
C TRP A 293 -2.72 23.76 22.07
N MET A 294 -2.85 22.46 21.84
CA MET A 294 -3.12 21.87 20.52
C MET A 294 -4.46 22.33 19.95
N ASP A 295 -5.52 22.35 20.77
CA ASP A 295 -6.85 22.82 20.40
C ASP A 295 -6.83 24.30 20.02
N LYS A 296 -6.09 25.12 20.78
CA LYS A 296 -5.89 26.55 20.50
C LYS A 296 -5.12 26.80 19.19
N GLN A 297 -4.23 25.89 18.80
CA GLN A 297 -3.57 25.92 17.48
C GLN A 297 -4.45 25.34 16.34
N GLY A 298 -5.61 24.76 16.69
CA GLY A 298 -6.50 24.08 15.76
C GLY A 298 -5.85 22.84 15.13
N LEU A 299 -5.06 22.12 15.93
CA LEU A 299 -4.51 20.81 15.62
C LEU A 299 -5.54 19.78 16.10
N GLY A 300 -6.30 19.17 15.19
CA GLY A 300 -7.42 18.28 15.51
C GLY A 300 -7.00 16.89 15.99
N THR A 301 -6.08 16.83 16.96
CA THR A 301 -5.50 15.59 17.48
C THR A 301 -5.66 15.55 18.99
N THR A 302 -6.05 14.39 19.51
CA THR A 302 -6.23 14.16 20.95
C THR A 302 -4.96 13.60 21.56
N VAL A 303 -4.41 14.31 22.55
CA VAL A 303 -3.33 13.89 23.44
C VAL A 303 -3.88 12.82 24.38
N MET A 304 -3.32 11.61 24.30
CA MET A 304 -3.62 10.53 25.24
C MET A 304 -2.55 10.47 26.31
N THR A 305 -2.93 10.23 27.56
CA THR A 305 -1.96 9.89 28.60
C THR A 305 -1.45 8.46 28.40
N ALA A 306 -0.30 8.13 29.00
CA ALA A 306 0.20 6.76 29.00
C ALA A 306 -0.79 5.77 29.64
N ALA A 307 -1.54 6.21 30.65
CA ALA A 307 -2.57 5.41 31.30
C ALA A 307 -3.78 5.18 30.38
N ASP A 308 -4.25 6.20 29.65
CA ASP A 308 -5.34 6.06 28.68
C ASP A 308 -4.94 5.14 27.52
N ALA A 309 -3.69 5.25 27.06
CA ALA A 309 -3.16 4.38 26.03
C ALA A 309 -3.04 2.93 26.50
N GLN A 310 -2.70 2.69 27.77
CA GLN A 310 -2.65 1.35 28.35
C GLN A 310 -4.05 0.77 28.52
N LYS A 311 -5.00 1.56 29.04
CA LYS A 311 -6.39 1.15 29.20
C LYS A 311 -7.02 0.77 27.85
N LYS A 312 -6.82 1.56 26.81
CA LYS A 312 -7.28 1.22 25.45
C LYS A 312 -6.66 -0.05 24.90
N ARG A 313 -5.42 -0.37 25.24
CA ARG A 313 -4.76 -1.63 24.84
C ARG A 313 -5.37 -2.83 25.57
N GLU A 314 -5.70 -2.67 26.84
CA GLU A 314 -6.37 -3.71 27.64
C GLU A 314 -7.79 -3.96 27.12
N GLU A 315 -8.58 -2.90 26.86
CA GLU A 315 -9.91 -3.00 26.24
C GLU A 315 -9.85 -3.65 24.85
N ALA A 316 -8.88 -3.27 24.01
CA ALA A 316 -8.69 -3.90 22.71
C ALA A 316 -8.27 -5.37 22.79
N LYS A 317 -7.55 -5.75 23.85
CA LYS A 317 -7.16 -7.13 24.11
C LYS A 317 -8.37 -7.98 24.51
N GLU A 318 -9.22 -7.47 25.39
CA GLU A 318 -10.47 -8.14 25.79
C GLU A 318 -11.42 -8.34 24.59
N VAL A 319 -11.58 -7.33 23.73
CA VAL A 319 -12.38 -7.45 22.51
C VAL A 319 -11.82 -8.52 21.57
N ARG A 320 -10.49 -8.54 21.40
CA ARG A 320 -9.81 -9.53 20.55
C ARG A 320 -9.90 -10.95 21.13
N GLU A 321 -9.84 -11.11 22.44
CA GLU A 321 -10.04 -12.40 23.11
C GLU A 321 -11.49 -12.87 22.96
N ALA A 322 -12.48 -11.98 23.08
CA ALA A 322 -13.88 -12.31 22.85
C ALA A 322 -14.15 -12.76 21.39
N GLN A 323 -13.62 -12.02 20.41
CA GLN A 323 -13.72 -12.37 18.99
C GLN A 323 -13.04 -13.70 18.66
N TRP A 324 -11.91 -13.99 19.31
CA TRP A 324 -11.22 -15.27 19.14
C TRP A 324 -12.03 -16.43 19.72
N MET A 325 -12.65 -16.25 20.89
CA MET A 325 -13.51 -17.27 21.51
C MET A 325 -14.77 -17.55 20.67
N GLU A 326 -15.35 -16.52 20.06
CA GLU A 326 -16.49 -16.64 19.14
C GLU A 326 -16.10 -17.41 17.87
N ALA A 327 -14.97 -17.07 17.24
CA ALA A 327 -14.46 -17.78 16.07
C ALA A 327 -14.13 -19.26 16.36
N VAL A 328 -13.60 -19.56 17.55
CA VAL A 328 -13.33 -20.95 17.98
C VAL A 328 -14.62 -21.72 18.24
N ALA A 329 -15.69 -21.06 18.71
CA ALA A 329 -17.00 -21.69 18.91
C ALA A 329 -17.66 -22.00 17.56
N GLU A 330 -17.63 -21.08 16.61
CA GLU A 330 -18.14 -21.29 15.24
C GLU A 330 -17.39 -22.42 14.53
N GLN A 331 -16.06 -22.49 14.69
CA GLN A 331 -15.26 -23.57 14.11
C GLN A 331 -15.60 -24.94 14.73
N ARG A 332 -15.87 -25.00 16.03
CA ARG A 332 -16.33 -26.24 16.71
C ARG A 332 -17.72 -26.67 16.28
N GLU A 333 -18.63 -25.74 16.01
CA GLU A 333 -19.96 -26.08 15.47
C GLU A 333 -19.85 -26.62 14.05
N ALA A 334 -19.00 -26.01 13.21
CA ALA A 334 -18.73 -26.48 11.85
C ALA A 334 -18.09 -27.89 11.83
N GLU A 335 -17.12 -28.15 12.71
CA GLU A 335 -16.50 -29.48 12.85
C GLU A 335 -17.48 -30.53 13.41
N SER A 336 -18.50 -30.14 14.19
CA SER A 336 -19.55 -31.06 14.66
C SER A 336 -20.57 -31.44 13.58
N PHE A 337 -20.67 -30.63 12.51
CA PHE A 337 -21.59 -30.87 11.39
C PHE A 337 -21.00 -31.86 10.36
N ASP A 338 -19.68 -31.89 10.21
CA ASP A 338 -18.95 -32.81 9.31
C ASP A 338 -18.73 -34.22 9.92
N ASP A 339 -19.02 -34.44 11.21
CA ASP A 339 -18.91 -35.75 11.88
C ASP A 339 -20.13 -36.68 11.65
N LEU A 340 -21.13 -36.22 10.87
CA LEU A 340 -22.18 -37.09 10.32
C LEU A 340 -21.65 -37.80 9.06
N SER A 341 -20.81 -38.80 9.28
CA SER A 341 -20.33 -39.68 8.21
C SER A 341 -21.48 -40.31 7.42
N ASP A 342 -21.28 -40.45 6.10
CA ASP A 342 -22.11 -41.10 5.07
C ASP A 342 -22.42 -42.60 5.33
N THR A 343 -22.40 -43.08 6.58
CA THR A 343 -22.64 -44.49 6.93
C THR A 343 -24.05 -44.79 7.42
N GLN A 344 -24.96 -43.80 7.50
CA GLN A 344 -26.37 -44.03 7.86
C GLN A 344 -27.37 -43.96 6.68
N ALA A 345 -26.95 -43.63 5.47
CA ALA A 345 -27.87 -43.48 4.32
C ALA A 345 -28.13 -44.77 3.49
N PHE A 346 -27.58 -45.93 3.87
CA PHE A 346 -27.66 -47.16 3.05
C PHE A 346 -28.29 -48.39 3.74
N ARG A 347 -29.14 -48.23 4.77
CA ARG A 347 -29.75 -49.38 5.47
C ARG A 347 -31.28 -49.45 5.59
N GLU A 348 -32.04 -48.60 4.91
CA GLU A 348 -33.53 -48.65 5.00
C GLU A 348 -34.28 -48.71 3.66
N VAL A 349 -33.77 -49.45 2.66
CA VAL A 349 -34.57 -49.76 1.44
C VAL A 349 -34.52 -51.26 1.09
N SER A 350 -34.74 -52.15 2.06
CA SER A 350 -34.89 -53.59 1.74
C SER A 350 -35.85 -54.39 2.63
N LYS A 351 -36.80 -53.75 3.29
CA LYS A 351 -37.85 -54.47 4.04
C LYS A 351 -39.21 -53.80 3.95
N GLU A 352 -39.80 -53.80 2.75
CA GLU A 352 -41.26 -53.71 2.59
C GLU A 352 -41.68 -54.12 1.16
N GLU A 353 -41.41 -55.38 0.80
CA GLU A 353 -42.20 -56.15 -0.18
C GLU A 353 -42.08 -57.64 0.18
N LEU A 354 -42.95 -58.08 1.10
CA LEU A 354 -43.52 -59.42 1.21
C LEU A 354 -44.72 -59.41 2.15
#